data_AF-A0A3Q8I2X2-F1
#
_entry.id   AF-A0A3Q8I2X2-F1
#
_cell.length_a   1.000
_cell.length_b   1.000
_cell.length_c   1.000
_cell.angle_alpha   90.00
_cell.angle_beta   90.00
_cell.angle_gamma   90.00
#
_symmetry.space_group_name_H-M   'P 1'
#
loop_
_entity.id
_entity.type
_entity.pdbx_description
1 polymer ?
#
loop_
_entity_poly.entity_id
_entity_poly.type
_entity_poly.pdbx_seq_one_letter_code
_entity_poly.pdbx_strand_id
1 'polypeptide(L)'
;MQIQSDVLWRRGVLLAVVMLAACNAGELDSEELSLESSEADLSCEVTQQCANGTTRSCSSASGICTSGADNGGWVECDGSRTTCPVACTCESARFTQQGFGMSFSCPAAWSFARNQAADLAFARCPKGLCNMEVVEDNCFRTHPPNNPWAAYVTMTYSCMGPANCQ
;
A
#
# COMPACT_ATOMS: atom_id res chain seq x y z
N MET A 1 38.85 27.42 23.43
CA MET A 1 38.47 26.68 24.65
C MET A 1 37.91 25.34 24.18
N GLN A 2 38.72 24.28 24.23
CA GLN A 2 38.36 22.91 23.88
C GLN A 2 37.80 22.21 25.12
N ILE A 3 36.75 21.42 24.98
CA ILE A 3 36.46 20.29 25.86
C ILE A 3 36.00 19.12 24.98
N GLN A 4 36.87 18.12 24.85
CA GLN A 4 36.53 16.74 24.51
C GLN A 4 35.96 16.05 25.76
N SER A 5 35.06 15.09 25.56
CA SER A 5 35.03 13.88 26.37
C SER A 5 34.23 12.77 25.67
N ASP A 6 34.98 11.73 25.29
CA ASP A 6 34.54 10.40 24.88
C ASP A 6 33.70 9.69 25.94
N VAL A 7 32.72 8.87 25.53
CA VAL A 7 32.43 7.59 26.18
C VAL A 7 32.05 6.55 25.11
N LEU A 8 32.92 5.55 25.01
CA LEU A 8 32.90 4.40 24.13
C LEU A 8 32.84 3.16 25.04
N TRP A 9 31.69 2.49 25.18
CA TRP A 9 31.54 1.20 25.89
C TRP A 9 30.09 0.68 25.73
N ARG A 10 29.69 -0.58 25.44
CA ARG A 10 30.30 -1.84 24.98
C ARG A 10 29.14 -2.88 24.93
N ARG A 11 29.23 -3.86 24.01
CA ARG A 11 28.57 -5.21 23.95
C ARG A 11 27.13 -5.28 23.40
N GLY A 12 26.77 -6.27 22.56
CA GLY A 12 27.46 -7.47 22.05
C GLY A 12 26.73 -7.97 20.77
N VAL A 13 27.45 -8.35 19.71
CA VAL A 13 27.80 -9.73 19.31
C VAL A 13 26.63 -10.71 19.35
N LEU A 14 26.17 -11.14 18.17
CA LEU A 14 25.97 -12.55 17.85
C LEU A 14 26.21 -12.76 16.34
N LEU A 15 27.38 -13.36 16.06
CA LEU A 15 27.70 -14.08 14.84
C LEU A 15 26.82 -15.33 14.75
N ALA A 16 26.26 -15.61 13.58
CA ALA A 16 25.98 -16.99 13.16
C ALA A 16 26.45 -17.15 11.71
N VAL A 17 27.42 -18.04 11.60
CA VAL A 17 28.23 -18.40 10.45
C VAL A 17 27.58 -19.60 9.77
N VAL A 18 27.44 -19.53 8.44
CA VAL A 18 27.61 -20.59 7.43
C VAL A 18 26.88 -21.94 7.63
N MET A 19 26.10 -22.31 6.61
CA MET A 19 26.07 -23.69 6.12
C MET A 19 26.28 -23.68 4.61
N LEU A 20 27.53 -23.92 4.18
CA LEU A 20 27.82 -24.51 2.87
C LEU A 20 27.40 -25.97 2.94
N ALA A 21 26.44 -26.40 2.13
CA ALA A 21 26.26 -27.83 1.87
C ALA A 21 27.33 -28.26 0.86
N ALA A 22 28.48 -28.71 1.37
CA ALA A 22 29.45 -29.46 0.58
C ALA A 22 28.98 -30.91 0.49
N CYS A 23 28.71 -31.38 -0.74
CA CYS A 23 28.65 -32.82 -1.05
C CYS A 23 29.99 -33.45 -0.66
N ASN A 24 30.00 -34.32 0.35
CA ASN A 24 31.15 -35.17 0.63
C ASN A 24 30.77 -36.62 0.32
N ALA A 25 31.46 -37.18 -0.66
CA ALA A 25 31.37 -38.56 -1.06
C ALA A 25 31.96 -39.47 0.03
N GLY A 26 31.19 -40.45 0.47
CA GLY A 26 31.60 -41.54 1.33
C GLY A 26 30.90 -42.81 0.89
N GLU A 27 31.67 -43.70 0.26
CA GLU A 27 31.27 -45.03 -0.22
C GLU A 27 31.43 -46.05 0.91
N LEU A 28 30.44 -46.93 1.10
CA LEU A 28 30.53 -48.34 1.50
C LEU A 28 29.10 -48.95 1.55
N ASP A 29 28.75 -49.69 0.50
CA ASP A 29 28.13 -51.04 0.43
C ASP A 29 27.44 -51.60 1.72
N SER A 30 26.29 -52.28 1.71
CA SER A 30 25.49 -52.94 0.65
C SER A 30 24.02 -53.10 1.11
N GLU A 31 23.11 -52.97 0.14
CA GLU A 31 21.90 -53.77 -0.06
C GLU A 31 20.88 -53.94 1.09
N GLU A 32 19.91 -53.02 1.16
CA GLU A 32 18.50 -53.43 1.13
C GLU A 32 17.70 -52.44 0.27
N LEU A 33 17.18 -52.97 -0.84
CA LEU A 33 16.36 -52.26 -1.82
C LEU A 33 15.02 -51.88 -1.21
N SER A 34 14.99 -50.75 -0.51
CA SER A 34 13.76 -49.96 -0.33
C SER A 34 13.90 -48.70 -1.14
N LEU A 35 13.51 -48.79 -2.42
CA LEU A 35 13.06 -47.65 -3.22
C LEU A 35 11.75 -47.14 -2.61
N GLU A 36 11.77 -46.71 -1.34
CA GLU A 36 10.76 -45.81 -0.84
C GLU A 36 11.07 -44.46 -1.47
N SER A 37 10.34 -44.24 -2.56
CA SER A 37 10.26 -43.02 -3.33
C SER A 37 10.18 -41.83 -2.39
N SER A 38 11.34 -41.27 -2.03
CA SER A 38 11.44 -39.86 -1.74
C SER A 38 11.23 -39.16 -3.08
N GLU A 39 9.98 -39.20 -3.58
CA GLU A 39 9.46 -38.11 -4.37
C GLU A 39 9.50 -36.96 -3.37
N ALA A 40 10.66 -36.28 -3.32
CA ALA A 40 10.73 -34.95 -2.78
C ALA A 40 9.60 -34.26 -3.52
N ASP A 41 8.51 -34.01 -2.81
CA ASP A 41 7.39 -33.26 -3.31
C ASP A 41 8.04 -31.98 -3.81
N LEU A 42 8.21 -31.86 -5.13
CA LEU A 42 8.81 -30.71 -5.77
C LEU A 42 7.88 -29.51 -5.59
N SER A 43 6.95 -29.54 -4.64
CA SER A 43 6.23 -28.36 -4.22
C SER A 43 7.18 -27.32 -3.66
N CYS A 44 7.09 -26.13 -4.22
CA CYS A 44 7.65 -24.92 -3.65
C CYS A 44 6.51 -23.96 -3.30
N GLU A 45 6.74 -23.14 -2.29
CA GLU A 45 5.88 -22.02 -1.93
C GLU A 45 6.76 -20.81 -1.65
N VAL A 46 6.41 -19.67 -2.26
CA VAL A 46 7.05 -18.38 -2.00
C VAL A 46 5.99 -17.37 -1.56
N THR A 47 6.34 -16.58 -0.56
CA THR A 47 5.49 -15.52 -0.03
C THR A 47 6.25 -14.20 -0.04
N GLN A 48 5.57 -13.12 -0.40
CA GLN A 48 6.11 -11.77 -0.46
C GLN A 48 5.15 -10.81 0.22
N GLN A 49 5.66 -10.06 1.21
CA GLN A 49 4.93 -8.94 1.79
C GLN A 49 5.06 -7.72 0.87
N CYS A 50 3.94 -7.15 0.47
CA CYS A 50 3.87 -5.96 -0.38
C CYS A 50 3.90 -4.69 0.48
N ALA A 51 4.35 -3.58 -0.12
CA ALA A 51 4.45 -2.28 0.57
C ALA A 51 3.09 -1.71 1.02
N ASN A 52 1.99 -2.11 0.38
CA ASN A 52 0.63 -1.76 0.78
C ASN A 52 0.10 -2.60 1.98
N GLY A 53 0.92 -3.50 2.54
CA GLY A 53 0.54 -4.37 3.65
C GLY A 53 -0.16 -5.68 3.24
N THR A 54 -0.40 -5.90 1.95
CA THR A 54 -0.92 -7.18 1.44
C THR A 54 0.19 -8.23 1.30
N THR A 55 -0.17 -9.50 1.22
CA THR A 55 0.77 -10.60 0.98
C THR A 55 0.44 -11.25 -0.36
N ARG A 56 1.46 -11.51 -1.17
CA ARG A 56 1.37 -12.36 -2.35
C ARG A 56 2.00 -13.70 -2.04
N SER A 57 1.32 -14.78 -2.37
CA SER A 57 1.86 -16.12 -2.30
C SER A 57 1.70 -16.82 -3.65
N CYS A 58 2.60 -17.74 -3.92
CA CYS A 58 2.54 -18.58 -5.09
C CYS A 58 3.15 -19.94 -4.74
N SER A 59 2.53 -21.00 -5.23
CA SER A 59 2.99 -22.37 -5.02
C SER A 59 2.98 -23.14 -6.33
N SER A 60 3.97 -23.99 -6.54
CA SER A 60 4.07 -24.85 -7.72
C SER A 60 4.52 -26.24 -7.35
N ALA A 61 3.95 -27.27 -7.97
CA ALA A 61 4.38 -28.66 -7.85
C ALA A 61 5.62 -29.01 -8.70
N SER A 62 6.12 -28.09 -9.54
CA SER A 62 7.29 -28.32 -10.40
C SER A 62 8.63 -28.00 -9.71
N GLY A 63 8.59 -27.29 -8.58
CA GLY A 63 9.76 -26.90 -7.78
C GLY A 63 10.31 -25.53 -8.12
N ILE A 64 9.71 -24.84 -9.10
CA ILE A 64 10.21 -23.57 -9.60
C ILE A 64 9.38 -22.43 -9.02
N CYS A 65 9.86 -21.87 -7.90
CA CYS A 65 9.30 -20.67 -7.27
C CYS A 65 10.41 -19.67 -6.95
N THR A 66 10.20 -18.39 -7.26
CA THR A 66 11.10 -17.30 -6.90
C THR A 66 10.33 -16.07 -6.44
N SER A 67 10.95 -15.22 -5.64
CA SER A 67 10.39 -13.94 -5.22
C SER A 67 11.46 -12.86 -5.20
N GLY A 68 11.05 -11.61 -5.28
CA GLY A 68 11.94 -10.47 -5.23
C GLY A 68 11.28 -9.23 -4.64
N ALA A 69 12.10 -8.28 -4.20
CA ALA A 69 11.65 -7.03 -3.57
C ALA A 69 11.65 -5.82 -4.53
N ASP A 70 12.13 -5.98 -5.76
CA ASP A 70 12.13 -4.92 -6.76
C ASP A 70 10.69 -4.55 -7.19
N ASN A 71 10.51 -3.28 -7.57
CA ASN A 71 9.22 -2.73 -8.01
C ASN A 71 8.05 -2.95 -7.02
N GLY A 72 8.34 -2.98 -5.71
CA GLY A 72 7.33 -3.16 -4.67
C GLY A 72 7.07 -4.62 -4.27
N GLY A 73 7.79 -5.56 -4.88
CA GLY A 73 7.74 -6.98 -4.57
C GLY A 73 7.08 -7.80 -5.67
N TRP A 74 7.46 -9.07 -5.81
CA TRP A 74 6.80 -10.02 -6.71
C TRP A 74 7.06 -11.46 -6.28
N VAL A 75 6.20 -12.36 -6.75
CA VAL A 75 6.34 -13.81 -6.66
C VAL A 75 6.22 -14.39 -8.07
N GLU A 76 6.93 -15.45 -8.37
CA GLU A 76 6.88 -16.14 -9.66
C GLU A 76 6.92 -17.64 -9.40
N CYS A 77 5.98 -18.38 -9.97
CA CYS A 77 6.09 -19.83 -10.06
C CYS A 77 5.78 -20.30 -11.47
N ASP A 78 6.50 -21.31 -11.94
CA ASP A 78 6.33 -21.86 -13.30
C ASP A 78 6.43 -20.80 -14.42
N GLY A 79 7.24 -19.76 -14.22
CA GLY A 79 7.36 -18.63 -15.15
C GLY A 79 6.16 -17.67 -15.16
N SER A 80 5.17 -17.86 -14.28
CA SER A 80 4.05 -16.94 -14.08
C SER A 80 4.38 -15.94 -12.97
N ARG A 81 4.75 -14.73 -13.36
CA ARG A 81 5.13 -13.66 -12.42
C ARG A 81 3.92 -12.83 -11.99
N THR A 82 3.70 -12.75 -10.68
CA THR A 82 2.71 -11.87 -10.05
C THR A 82 3.41 -10.78 -9.25
N THR A 83 3.22 -9.52 -9.64
CA THR A 83 3.79 -8.38 -8.92
C THR A 83 2.87 -7.89 -7.80
N CYS A 84 3.47 -7.29 -6.78
CA CYS A 84 2.75 -6.57 -5.74
C CYS A 84 2.04 -5.35 -6.34
N PRO A 85 0.88 -4.96 -5.77
CA PRO A 85 0.24 -3.70 -6.14
C PRO A 85 1.15 -2.53 -5.75
N VAL A 86 1.11 -1.45 -6.54
CA VAL A 86 1.81 -0.22 -6.20
C VAL A 86 1.11 0.42 -5.01
N ALA A 87 1.86 0.80 -3.97
CA ALA A 87 1.27 1.50 -2.82
C ALA A 87 0.70 2.87 -3.25
N CYS A 88 -0.49 3.20 -2.75
CA CYS A 88 -1.07 4.52 -2.97
C CYS A 88 -0.33 5.58 -2.15
N THR A 89 0.03 6.67 -2.82
CA THR A 89 0.66 7.85 -2.22
C THR A 89 -0.13 9.09 -2.60
N CYS A 90 -0.04 10.14 -1.79
CA CYS A 90 -0.66 11.41 -2.11
C CYS A 90 0.17 12.11 -3.19
N GLU A 91 -0.43 12.39 -4.34
CA GLU A 91 0.22 13.16 -5.39
C GLU A 91 0.48 14.60 -4.92
N SER A 92 1.51 15.23 -5.49
CA SER A 92 1.86 16.62 -5.17
C SER A 92 0.91 17.64 -5.79
N ALA A 93 0.19 17.25 -6.86
CA ALA A 93 -0.80 18.10 -7.50
C ALA A 93 -1.93 18.42 -6.52
N ARG A 94 -2.29 19.71 -6.43
CA ARG A 94 -3.44 20.17 -5.65
C ARG A 94 -4.50 20.70 -6.59
N PHE A 95 -5.75 20.40 -6.25
CA PHE A 95 -6.93 20.82 -6.96
C PHE A 95 -7.85 21.55 -6.00
N THR A 96 -8.63 22.48 -6.54
CA THR A 96 -9.65 23.21 -5.78
C THR A 96 -10.98 23.06 -6.51
N GLN A 97 -12.03 22.74 -5.77
CA GLN A 97 -13.38 22.59 -6.27
C GLN A 97 -14.35 23.29 -5.32
N GLN A 98 -15.34 23.97 -5.89
CA GLN A 98 -16.42 24.56 -5.11
C GLN A 98 -17.63 23.63 -5.10
N GLY A 99 -18.21 23.44 -3.92
CA GLY A 99 -19.52 22.83 -3.74
C GLY A 99 -20.56 23.84 -3.31
N PHE A 100 -21.81 23.55 -3.64
CA PHE A 100 -22.98 24.36 -3.36
C PHE A 100 -24.08 23.49 -2.75
N GLY A 101 -24.76 24.05 -1.76
CA GLY A 101 -25.85 23.36 -1.06
C GLY A 101 -26.94 24.33 -0.64
N MET A 102 -28.17 23.83 -0.63
CA MET A 102 -29.34 24.56 -0.13
C MET A 102 -30.07 23.73 0.92
N SER A 103 -30.53 24.38 1.99
CA SER A 103 -31.32 23.73 3.03
C SER A 103 -32.14 24.72 3.86
N PHE A 104 -32.84 24.22 4.87
CA PHE A 104 -33.62 25.03 5.80
C PHE A 104 -32.76 25.78 6.83
N SER A 105 -31.46 25.49 6.93
CA SER A 105 -30.49 26.17 7.81
C SER A 105 -29.10 26.23 7.19
N CYS A 106 -28.26 27.18 7.63
CA CYS A 106 -26.86 27.28 7.16
C CYS A 106 -26.03 26.01 7.39
N PRO A 107 -26.01 25.39 8.59
CA PRO A 107 -25.22 24.18 8.81
C PRO A 107 -25.63 23.03 7.87
N ALA A 108 -26.93 22.89 7.60
CA ALA A 108 -27.42 21.90 6.66
C ALA A 108 -27.03 22.25 5.21
N ALA A 109 -27.13 23.52 4.80
CA ALA A 109 -26.68 23.97 3.49
C ALA A 109 -25.18 23.73 3.26
N TRP A 110 -24.31 24.04 4.23
CA TRP A 110 -22.89 23.70 4.16
C TRP A 110 -22.65 22.19 4.12
N SER A 111 -23.44 21.38 4.82
CA SER A 111 -23.34 19.93 4.73
C SER A 111 -23.63 19.42 3.32
N PHE A 112 -24.67 19.93 2.67
CA PHE A 112 -24.96 19.60 1.27
C PHE A 112 -23.85 20.09 0.34
N ALA A 113 -23.33 21.31 0.55
CA ALA A 113 -22.23 21.86 -0.22
C ALA A 113 -20.94 21.02 -0.09
N ARG A 114 -20.62 20.54 1.13
CA ARG A 114 -19.51 19.61 1.37
C ARG A 114 -19.68 18.31 0.62
N ASN A 115 -20.87 17.70 0.67
CA ASN A 115 -21.14 16.45 -0.03
C ASN A 115 -20.97 16.63 -1.54
N GLN A 116 -21.52 17.70 -2.11
CA GLN A 116 -21.35 17.99 -3.52
C GLN A 116 -19.87 18.23 -3.88
N ALA A 117 -19.12 19.00 -3.07
CA ALA A 117 -17.69 19.21 -3.29
C ALA A 117 -16.91 17.88 -3.25
N ALA A 118 -17.24 16.99 -2.31
CA ALA A 118 -16.63 15.68 -2.19
C ALA A 118 -16.95 14.80 -3.41
N ASP A 119 -18.20 14.75 -3.85
CA ASP A 119 -18.62 13.96 -5.03
C ASP A 119 -17.86 14.39 -6.29
N LEU A 120 -17.74 15.71 -6.50
CA LEU A 120 -16.95 16.26 -7.60
C LEU A 120 -15.46 15.94 -7.47
N ALA A 121 -14.92 15.99 -6.25
CA ALA A 121 -13.53 15.63 -5.97
C ALA A 121 -13.26 14.14 -6.25
N PHE A 122 -14.14 13.24 -5.80
CA PHE A 122 -14.04 11.80 -6.06
C PHE A 122 -14.22 11.45 -7.54
N ALA A 123 -15.04 12.18 -8.28
CA ALA A 123 -15.15 12.02 -9.73
C ALA A 123 -13.81 12.30 -10.44
N ARG A 124 -12.98 13.20 -9.90
CA ARG A 124 -11.63 13.48 -10.40
C ARG A 124 -10.58 12.51 -9.85
N CYS A 125 -10.68 12.12 -8.58
CA CYS A 125 -9.73 11.22 -7.92
C CYS A 125 -10.41 9.89 -7.52
N PRO A 126 -10.64 8.95 -8.46
CA PRO A 126 -11.40 7.73 -8.19
C PRO A 126 -10.68 6.77 -7.24
N LYS A 127 -9.37 6.93 -7.02
CA LYS A 127 -8.57 6.14 -6.07
C LYS A 127 -8.62 6.65 -4.63
N GLY A 128 -9.12 7.86 -4.43
CA GLY A 128 -9.19 8.47 -3.12
C GLY A 128 -8.63 9.89 -3.10
N LEU A 129 -8.94 10.58 -2.01
CA LEU A 129 -8.56 11.96 -1.76
C LEU A 129 -7.51 12.01 -0.65
N CYS A 130 -6.57 12.94 -0.80
CA CYS A 130 -5.46 13.20 0.09
C CYS A 130 -5.41 14.69 0.47
N ASN A 131 -4.80 15.01 1.61
CA ASN A 131 -4.51 16.39 2.02
C ASN A 131 -5.72 17.33 1.85
N MET A 132 -6.91 16.83 2.23
CA MET A 132 -8.17 17.54 2.06
C MET A 132 -8.27 18.67 3.06
N GLU A 133 -8.59 19.84 2.54
CA GLU A 133 -8.89 21.04 3.31
C GLU A 133 -10.22 21.59 2.83
N VAL A 134 -11.13 21.86 3.76
CA VAL A 134 -12.48 22.32 3.47
C VAL A 134 -12.67 23.66 4.16
N VAL A 135 -12.98 24.68 3.36
CA VAL A 135 -13.27 26.03 3.83
C VAL A 135 -14.74 26.31 3.57
N GLU A 136 -15.49 26.52 4.64
CA GLU A 136 -16.84 27.06 4.57
C GLU A 136 -16.77 28.53 4.16
N ASP A 137 -17.44 28.87 3.06
CA ASP A 137 -17.55 30.25 2.58
C ASP A 137 -18.94 30.81 2.96
N ASN A 138 -19.44 31.77 2.22
CA ASN A 138 -20.69 32.46 2.48
C ASN A 138 -21.89 31.51 2.63
N CYS A 139 -22.71 31.80 3.64
CA CYS A 139 -24.06 31.29 3.77
C CYS A 139 -25.06 32.44 3.87
N PHE A 140 -26.10 32.40 3.04
CA PHE A 140 -27.08 33.48 2.92
C PHE A 140 -28.47 32.92 2.65
N ARG A 141 -29.50 33.70 2.95
CA ARG A 141 -30.87 33.36 2.53
C ARG A 141 -31.05 33.70 1.05
N THR A 142 -31.62 32.74 0.33
CA THR A 142 -32.07 32.94 -1.05
C THR A 142 -33.40 33.71 -1.08
N HIS A 143 -33.82 34.13 -2.27
CA HIS A 143 -35.05 34.89 -2.49
C HIS A 143 -36.33 34.02 -2.42
N PRO A 144 -37.53 34.64 -2.32
CA PRO A 144 -38.81 33.95 -2.11
C PRO A 144 -39.12 32.92 -3.22
N PRO A 145 -39.98 31.90 -2.94
CA PRO A 145 -41.04 31.88 -1.92
C PRO A 145 -40.66 31.25 -0.57
N ASN A 146 -39.68 30.35 -0.52
CA ASN A 146 -39.34 29.60 0.70
C ASN A 146 -38.10 30.13 1.43
N ASN A 147 -37.36 31.06 0.81
CA ASN A 147 -36.12 31.65 1.31
C ASN A 147 -35.16 30.63 1.98
N PRO A 148 -34.87 29.47 1.36
CA PRO A 148 -33.92 28.52 1.93
C PRO A 148 -32.55 29.17 2.08
N TRP A 149 -31.75 28.64 3.00
CA TRP A 149 -30.35 28.98 3.13
C TRP A 149 -29.57 28.32 2.01
N ALA A 150 -28.72 29.09 1.33
CA ALA A 150 -27.74 28.62 0.38
C ALA A 150 -26.35 28.83 0.98
N ALA A 151 -25.44 27.90 0.72
CA ALA A 151 -24.07 27.98 1.17
C ALA A 151 -23.09 27.45 0.13
N TYR A 152 -21.89 28.02 0.15
CA TYR A 152 -20.75 27.58 -0.64
C TYR A 152 -19.66 26.99 0.25
N VAL A 153 -18.96 25.99 -0.29
CA VAL A 153 -17.78 25.38 0.32
C VAL A 153 -16.71 25.30 -0.74
N THR A 154 -15.49 25.65 -0.37
CA THR A 154 -14.31 25.41 -1.20
C THR A 154 -13.52 24.25 -0.61
N MET A 155 -13.29 23.21 -1.41
CA MET A 155 -12.46 22.06 -1.04
C MET A 155 -11.16 22.09 -1.84
N THR A 156 -10.02 22.04 -1.14
CA THR A 156 -8.69 21.88 -1.74
C THR A 156 -8.14 20.51 -1.37
N TYR A 157 -7.68 19.73 -2.36
CA TYR A 157 -7.30 18.34 -2.16
C TYR A 157 -6.21 17.90 -3.14
N SER A 158 -5.61 16.75 -2.88
CA SER A 158 -4.73 16.01 -3.79
C SER A 158 -5.35 14.65 -4.10
N CYS A 159 -5.04 14.06 -5.26
CA CYS A 159 -5.46 12.69 -5.56
C CYS A 159 -4.51 11.67 -4.91
N MET A 160 -5.04 10.50 -4.59
CA MET A 160 -4.21 9.30 -4.42
C MET A 160 -3.75 8.80 -5.79
N GLY A 161 -2.47 8.50 -5.91
CA GLY A 161 -1.86 7.92 -7.10
C GLY A 161 -0.72 6.96 -6.76
N PRO A 162 -0.12 6.30 -7.76
CA PRO A 162 -0.44 6.36 -9.20
C PRO A 162 -1.76 5.66 -9.57
N ALA A 163 -2.22 5.79 -10.82
CA ALA A 163 -3.53 5.29 -11.29
C ALA A 163 -3.77 3.78 -11.05
N ASN A 164 -2.69 2.99 -10.96
CA ASN A 164 -2.70 1.56 -10.70
C ASN A 164 -2.46 1.20 -9.23
N CYS A 165 -2.47 2.16 -8.32
CA CYS A 165 -2.35 1.88 -6.89
C CYS A 165 -3.65 1.28 -6.34
N GLN A 166 -3.52 0.19 -5.57
CA GLN A 166 -4.63 -0.54 -4.91
C GLN A 166 -4.15 -1.21 -3.62
#